data_AF-A0A6P5X9G1-F1
#
_entry.id   AF-A0A6P5X9G1-F1
#
_cell.length_a   1.000
_cell.length_b   1.000
_cell.length_c   1.000
_cell.angle_alpha   90.00
_cell.angle_beta   90.00
_cell.angle_gamma   90.00
#
_symmetry.space_group_name_H-M   'P 1'
#
loop_
_entity.id
_entity.type
_entity.pdbx_description
1 polymer ?
#
loop_
_entity_poly.entity_id
_entity_poly.type
_entity_poly.pdbx_seq_one_letter_code
_entity_poly.pdbx_strand_id
1 'polypeptide(L)'
;MDVRKIVVVVEDVDVARTALQWTLHNLLRYGDLLTLLHVFSPTKSRGKKKARLLRLQGYQLALSFKEICNSNFFNRILLQTNIEMIVTEGDQEGRKIVAMVREIGASVLVVGLHDQSFLYKLAIAQDNITNSLNCRVLAIKQPKLPQLRAKTREMVPALDSSTNMDFSQIEISGLQVPDIPTPKIPYRICPSPSAIIWRSRRSRKKRSYSNGA
;
A
#
# COMPACT_ATOMS: atom_id res chain seq x y z
N MET A 1 -16.17 -25.30 -13.64
CA MET A 1 -16.01 -24.31 -12.55
C MET A 1 -15.08 -23.24 -13.07
N ASP A 2 -15.46 -21.97 -13.01
CA ASP A 2 -14.61 -20.88 -13.51
C ASP A 2 -13.38 -20.72 -12.61
N VAL A 3 -12.19 -20.76 -13.22
CA VAL A 3 -10.92 -20.58 -12.52
C VAL A 3 -10.83 -19.16 -11.98
N ARG A 4 -10.78 -19.00 -10.66
CA ARG A 4 -10.64 -17.68 -10.04
C ARG A 4 -9.19 -17.26 -10.08
N LYS A 5 -8.95 -16.05 -10.59
CA LYS A 5 -7.66 -15.39 -10.55
C LYS A 5 -7.62 -14.48 -9.33
N ILE A 6 -6.66 -14.72 -8.44
CA ILE A 6 -6.47 -13.98 -7.20
C ILE A 6 -5.12 -13.28 -7.31
N VAL A 7 -5.13 -11.96 -7.20
CA VAL A 7 -3.90 -11.16 -7.22
C VAL A 7 -3.59 -10.69 -5.81
N VAL A 8 -2.36 -10.89 -5.35
CA VAL A 8 -1.85 -10.37 -4.07
C VAL A 8 -0.75 -9.35 -4.37
N VAL A 9 -0.90 -8.14 -3.84
CA VAL A 9 0.14 -7.12 -3.97
C VAL A 9 1.26 -7.40 -2.97
N VAL A 10 2.48 -7.47 -3.50
CA VAL A 10 3.70 -7.76 -2.75
C VAL A 10 4.45 -6.46 -2.47
N GLU A 11 4.58 -6.14 -1.19
CA GLU A 11 5.33 -4.99 -0.67
C GLU A 11 6.31 -5.48 0.41
N ASP A 12 7.41 -4.76 0.61
CA ASP A 12 8.41 -5.09 1.64
C ASP A 12 7.96 -4.59 3.02
N VAL A 13 6.81 -5.11 3.46
CA VAL A 13 6.16 -4.77 4.73
C VAL A 13 5.54 -6.03 5.32
N ASP A 14 5.62 -6.21 6.63
CA ASP A 14 5.09 -7.40 7.31
C ASP A 14 3.58 -7.57 7.13
N VAL A 15 2.84 -6.46 7.04
CA VAL A 15 1.40 -6.48 6.76
C VAL A 15 1.09 -7.19 5.43
N ALA A 16 1.92 -7.02 4.41
CA ALA A 16 1.74 -7.69 3.13
C ALA A 16 1.99 -9.21 3.24
N ARG A 17 2.95 -9.64 4.07
CA ARG A 17 3.17 -11.06 4.37
C ARG A 17 1.97 -11.66 5.11
N THR A 18 1.43 -10.95 6.10
CA THR A 18 0.20 -11.35 6.79
C THR A 18 -1.00 -11.44 5.83
N ALA A 19 -1.12 -10.51 4.89
CA ALA A 19 -2.16 -10.53 3.86
C ALA A 19 -2.07 -11.78 2.97
N LEU A 20 -0.85 -12.17 2.57
CA LEU A 20 -0.63 -13.40 1.82
C LEU A 20 -1.02 -14.63 2.65
N GLN A 21 -0.55 -14.73 3.89
CA GLN A 21 -0.91 -15.84 4.78
C GLN A 21 -2.43 -15.95 4.95
N TRP A 22 -3.10 -14.82 5.19
CA TRP A 22 -4.55 -14.78 5.27
C TRP A 22 -5.23 -15.31 4.00
N THR A 23 -4.72 -14.92 2.83
CA THR A 23 -5.23 -15.35 1.52
C THR A 23 -5.11 -16.86 1.35
N LEU A 24 -3.96 -17.43 1.73
CA LEU A 24 -3.71 -18.88 1.71
C LEU A 24 -4.67 -19.64 2.62
N HIS A 25 -4.97 -19.10 3.81
CA HIS A 25 -5.85 -19.75 4.79
C HIS A 25 -7.35 -19.64 4.47
N ASN A 26 -7.80 -18.52 3.90
CA ASN A 26 -9.23 -18.20 3.84
C ASN A 26 -9.82 -18.20 2.43
N LEU A 27 -9.00 -17.90 1.42
CA LEU A 27 -9.50 -17.57 0.09
C LEU A 27 -9.16 -18.63 -0.95
N LEU A 28 -7.96 -19.21 -0.87
CA LEU A 28 -7.49 -20.15 -1.88
C LEU A 28 -8.20 -21.51 -1.81
N ARG A 29 -8.70 -21.92 -2.97
CA ARG A 29 -9.32 -23.24 -3.20
C ARG A 29 -8.59 -23.99 -4.30
N TYR A 30 -8.89 -25.28 -4.42
CA TYR A 30 -8.39 -26.09 -5.53
C TYR A 30 -8.86 -25.51 -6.87
N GLY A 31 -7.92 -25.35 -7.80
CA GLY A 31 -8.17 -24.81 -9.14
C GLY A 31 -8.05 -23.28 -9.26
N ASP A 32 -7.80 -22.56 -8.17
CA ASP A 32 -7.54 -21.12 -8.22
C ASP A 32 -6.11 -20.81 -8.70
N LEU A 33 -5.93 -19.65 -9.33
CA LEU A 33 -4.63 -19.14 -9.78
C LEU A 33 -4.23 -17.94 -8.91
N LEU A 34 -3.07 -18.06 -8.26
CA LEU A 34 -2.52 -17.02 -7.39
C LEU A 34 -1.42 -16.26 -8.13
N THR A 35 -1.58 -14.95 -8.27
CA THR A 35 -0.57 -14.08 -8.86
C THR A 35 0.01 -13.14 -7.81
N LEU A 36 1.31 -13.24 -7.56
CA LEU A 36 2.09 -12.34 -6.71
C LEU A 36 2.55 -11.15 -7.55
N LEU A 37 1.96 -9.97 -7.32
CA LEU A 37 2.24 -8.76 -8.10
C LEU A 37 3.09 -7.78 -7.29
N HIS A 38 4.32 -7.54 -7.74
CA HIS A 38 5.16 -6.47 -7.23
C HIS A 38 5.30 -5.35 -8.26
N VAL A 39 5.01 -4.11 -7.84
CA VAL A 39 5.21 -2.93 -8.66
C VAL A 39 6.30 -2.07 -8.05
N PHE A 40 7.40 -1.92 -8.76
CA PHE A 40 8.48 -1.01 -8.37
C PHE A 40 8.36 0.30 -9.13
N SER A 41 8.64 1.42 -8.46
CA SER A 41 8.63 2.73 -9.09
C SER A 41 10.05 3.26 -9.30
N PRO A 42 10.53 3.35 -10.55
CA PRO A 42 11.76 4.05 -10.85
C PRO A 42 11.49 5.56 -10.82
N THR A 43 12.31 6.28 -10.07
CA THR A 43 12.27 7.74 -10.11
C THR A 43 12.69 8.22 -11.50
N LYS A 44 11.97 9.20 -12.05
CA LYS A 44 12.09 9.74 -13.43
C LYS A 44 13.52 10.13 -13.87
N SER A 45 14.46 10.34 -12.95
CA SER A 45 15.86 10.72 -13.21
C SER A 45 16.89 9.58 -13.13
N ARG A 46 16.47 8.32 -12.88
CA ARG A 46 17.42 7.22 -12.64
C ARG A 46 17.83 6.50 -13.93
N GLY A 47 19.14 6.30 -14.09
CA GLY A 47 19.72 5.54 -15.21
C GLY A 47 19.38 4.05 -15.19
N LYS A 48 19.48 3.41 -16.37
CA LYS A 48 19.11 2.00 -16.64
C LYS A 48 19.65 0.98 -15.63
N LYS A 49 20.86 1.19 -15.07
CA LYS A 49 21.47 0.31 -14.07
C LYS A 49 20.67 0.25 -12.76
N LYS A 50 20.16 1.39 -12.28
CA LYS A 50 19.37 1.46 -11.05
C LYS A 50 17.99 0.82 -11.24
N ALA A 51 17.37 0.99 -12.41
CA ALA A 51 16.10 0.32 -12.73
C ALA A 51 16.24 -1.21 -12.73
N ARG A 52 17.33 -1.75 -13.29
CA ARG A 52 17.63 -3.19 -13.24
C ARG A 52 17.77 -3.70 -11.80
N LEU A 53 18.43 -2.93 -10.93
CA LEU A 53 18.60 -3.28 -9.52
C LEU A 53 17.24 -3.35 -8.80
N LEU A 54 16.36 -2.35 -9.00
CA LEU A 54 15.01 -2.36 -8.42
C LEU A 54 14.19 -3.56 -8.91
N ARG A 55 14.30 -3.91 -10.19
CA ARG A 55 13.63 -5.10 -10.73
C ARG A 55 14.14 -6.40 -10.09
N LEU A 56 15.44 -6.52 -9.87
CA LEU A 56 16.04 -7.68 -9.19
C LEU A 56 15.58 -7.75 -7.72
N GLN A 57 15.57 -6.63 -7.01
CA GLN A 57 15.06 -6.56 -5.64
C GLN A 57 13.58 -6.95 -5.57
N GLY A 58 12.75 -6.43 -6.49
CA GLY A 58 11.34 -6.80 -6.58
C GLY A 58 11.12 -8.28 -6.87
N TYR A 59 11.98 -8.88 -7.71
CA TYR A 59 11.96 -10.32 -7.96
C TYR A 59 12.36 -11.14 -6.74
N GLN A 60 13.42 -10.75 -6.04
CA GLN A 60 13.83 -11.41 -4.79
C GLN A 60 12.75 -11.30 -3.71
N LEU A 61 12.08 -10.15 -3.61
CA LEU A 61 10.96 -9.97 -2.69
C LEU A 61 9.80 -10.91 -3.05
N ALA A 62 9.39 -10.95 -4.32
CA ALA A 62 8.32 -11.84 -4.76
C ALA A 62 8.69 -13.34 -4.60
N LEU A 63 9.98 -13.69 -4.75
CA LEU A 63 10.49 -15.03 -4.42
C LEU A 63 10.29 -15.35 -2.94
N SER A 64 10.65 -14.44 -2.03
CA SER A 64 10.45 -14.67 -0.59
C SER A 64 8.97 -14.87 -0.23
N PHE A 65 8.05 -14.20 -0.93
CA PHE A 65 6.61 -14.42 -0.76
C PHE A 65 6.17 -15.79 -1.29
N LYS A 66 6.74 -16.23 -2.42
CA LYS A 66 6.50 -17.57 -2.96
C LYS A 66 7.02 -18.66 -2.01
N GLU A 67 8.14 -18.41 -1.31
CA GLU A 67 8.64 -19.33 -0.28
C GLU A 67 7.67 -19.47 0.89
N ILE A 68 6.99 -18.39 1.33
CA ILE A 68 5.94 -18.44 2.37
C ILE A 68 4.78 -19.35 1.95
N CYS A 69 4.41 -19.34 0.66
CA CYS A 69 3.45 -20.30 0.16
C CYS A 69 3.98 -21.72 0.40
N ASN A 70 5.18 -22.04 -0.06
CA ASN A 70 5.75 -23.38 0.02
C ASN A 70 6.06 -23.89 1.44
N SER A 71 6.38 -23.00 2.38
CA SER A 71 6.83 -23.37 3.73
C SER A 71 5.69 -23.73 4.68
N ASN A 72 4.49 -23.20 4.45
CA ASN A 72 3.36 -23.42 5.34
C ASN A 72 2.70 -24.79 5.07
N PHE A 73 1.98 -25.32 6.07
CA PHE A 73 1.25 -26.61 6.10
C PHE A 73 0.27 -26.90 4.92
N PHE A 74 0.23 -26.03 3.91
CA PHE A 74 -0.59 -26.09 2.71
C PHE A 74 -0.05 -26.97 1.59
N ASN A 75 0.97 -27.81 1.85
CA ASN A 75 1.56 -28.72 0.86
C ASN A 75 0.51 -29.47 0.02
N ARG A 76 -0.63 -29.86 0.60
CA ARG A 76 -1.67 -30.61 -0.13
C ARG A 76 -2.52 -29.77 -1.10
N ILE A 77 -2.71 -28.47 -0.83
CA ILE A 77 -3.48 -27.55 -1.70
C ILE A 77 -2.55 -26.86 -2.70
N LEU A 78 -1.32 -26.52 -2.27
CA LEU A 78 -0.35 -25.76 -3.07
C LEU A 78 0.34 -26.53 -4.18
N LEU A 79 0.46 -27.86 -4.05
CA LEU A 79 0.98 -28.74 -5.12
C LEU A 79 0.13 -28.66 -6.41
N GLN A 80 -1.05 -28.03 -6.37
CA GLN A 80 -1.97 -27.91 -7.50
C GLN A 80 -2.36 -26.46 -7.84
N THR A 81 -2.01 -25.46 -7.02
CA THR A 81 -2.28 -24.05 -7.33
C THR A 81 -1.12 -23.45 -8.10
N ASN A 82 -1.39 -22.93 -9.29
CA ASN A 82 -0.38 -22.22 -10.08
C ASN A 82 -0.08 -20.87 -9.41
N ILE A 83 1.13 -20.73 -8.85
CA ILE A 83 1.64 -19.46 -8.34
C ILE A 83 2.46 -18.78 -9.43
N GLU A 84 1.94 -17.66 -9.93
CA GLU A 84 2.64 -16.79 -10.86
C GLU A 84 3.26 -15.60 -10.12
N MET A 85 4.44 -15.17 -10.54
CA MET A 85 5.09 -13.97 -10.01
C MET A 85 5.24 -12.94 -11.12
N ILE A 86 4.71 -11.75 -10.89
CA ILE A 86 4.78 -10.64 -11.83
C ILE A 86 5.47 -9.46 -11.16
N VAL A 87 6.60 -9.06 -11.74
CA VAL A 87 7.39 -7.90 -11.29
C VAL A 87 7.41 -6.87 -12.40
N THR A 88 6.75 -5.74 -12.18
CA THR A 88 6.56 -4.73 -13.22
C THR A 88 6.95 -3.34 -12.73
N GLU A 89 7.36 -2.53 -13.70
CA GLU A 89 7.62 -1.11 -13.50
C GLU A 89 6.30 -0.35 -13.49
N GLY A 90 6.12 0.54 -12.51
CA GLY A 90 4.89 1.32 -12.39
C GLY A 90 5.05 2.68 -11.71
N ASP A 91 3.92 3.36 -11.65
CA ASP A 91 3.74 4.67 -11.05
C ASP A 91 3.54 4.57 -9.53
N GLN A 92 3.90 5.65 -8.83
CA GLN A 92 3.70 5.73 -7.37
C GLN A 92 2.22 5.88 -6.99
N GLU A 93 1.40 6.33 -7.93
CA GLU A 93 -0.04 6.53 -7.79
C GLU A 93 -0.82 5.22 -7.98
N GLY A 94 -0.13 4.15 -8.42
CA GLY A 94 -0.66 2.79 -8.45
C GLY A 94 -1.63 2.48 -9.59
N ARG A 95 -1.77 3.36 -10.59
CA ARG A 95 -2.55 3.07 -11.80
C ARG A 95 -2.05 1.81 -12.51
N LYS A 96 -0.75 1.53 -12.43
CA LYS A 96 -0.16 0.30 -12.98
C LYS A 96 -0.71 -0.95 -12.31
N ILE A 97 -0.94 -0.93 -11.00
CA ILE A 97 -1.55 -2.06 -10.29
C ILE A 97 -2.97 -2.30 -10.81
N VAL A 98 -3.77 -1.24 -10.92
CA VAL A 98 -5.13 -1.31 -11.47
C VAL A 98 -5.14 -1.88 -12.89
N ALA A 99 -4.26 -1.40 -13.76
CA ALA A 99 -4.13 -1.88 -15.14
C ALA A 99 -3.76 -3.36 -15.21
N MET A 100 -2.76 -3.79 -14.42
CA MET A 100 -2.33 -5.19 -14.36
C MET A 100 -3.44 -6.11 -13.84
N VAL A 101 -4.15 -5.71 -12.79
CA VAL A 101 -5.25 -6.50 -12.20
C VAL A 101 -6.38 -6.69 -13.22
N ARG A 102 -6.66 -5.66 -14.02
CA ARG A 102 -7.63 -5.72 -15.12
C ARG A 102 -7.15 -6.62 -16.27
N GLU A 103 -5.88 -6.50 -16.67
CA GLU A 103 -5.27 -7.31 -17.74
C GLU A 103 -5.24 -8.80 -17.38
N ILE A 104 -4.89 -9.12 -16.13
CA ILE A 104 -4.94 -10.47 -15.59
C ILE A 104 -6.38 -11.00 -15.59
N GLY A 105 -7.38 -10.12 -15.45
CA GLY A 105 -8.77 -10.49 -15.25
C GLY A 105 -8.99 -11.06 -13.85
N ALA A 106 -8.39 -10.41 -12.84
CA ALA A 106 -8.51 -10.86 -11.47
C ALA A 106 -9.96 -10.81 -10.99
N SER A 107 -10.38 -11.83 -10.24
CA SER A 107 -11.65 -11.85 -9.53
C SER A 107 -11.54 -11.20 -8.14
N VAL A 108 -10.36 -11.31 -7.52
CA VAL A 108 -10.05 -10.74 -6.21
C VAL A 108 -8.65 -10.13 -6.21
N LEU A 109 -8.53 -8.93 -5.63
CA LEU A 109 -7.28 -8.25 -5.33
C LEU A 109 -7.09 -8.20 -3.81
N VAL A 110 -5.96 -8.70 -3.30
CA VAL A 110 -5.62 -8.64 -1.88
C VAL A 110 -4.40 -7.73 -1.67
N VAL A 111 -4.49 -6.88 -0.66
CA VAL A 111 -3.47 -5.86 -0.34
C VAL A 111 -3.25 -5.79 1.17
N GLY A 112 -2.00 -5.55 1.59
CA GLY A 112 -1.68 -5.23 2.98
C GLY A 112 -2.07 -3.78 3.30
N LEU A 113 -2.87 -3.55 4.33
CA LEU A 113 -3.31 -2.22 4.74
C LEU A 113 -2.30 -1.60 5.71
N HIS A 114 -1.49 -0.67 5.20
CA HIS A 114 -0.54 0.14 5.97
C HIS A 114 -0.49 1.58 5.43
N ASP A 115 0.11 2.52 6.16
CA ASP A 115 0.04 3.97 5.89
C ASP A 115 0.62 4.40 4.52
N GLN A 116 1.49 3.58 3.94
CA GLN A 116 2.10 3.79 2.62
C GLN A 116 1.58 2.81 1.56
N SER A 117 0.52 2.08 1.87
CA SER A 117 -0.05 1.07 0.97
C SER A 117 -0.53 1.74 -0.31
N PHE A 118 -0.50 0.95 -1.38
CA PHE A 118 -1.08 1.32 -2.67
C PHE A 118 -2.48 1.94 -2.52
N LEU A 119 -3.36 1.38 -1.67
CA LEU A 119 -4.73 1.87 -1.52
C LEU A 119 -4.82 3.34 -1.07
N TYR A 120 -3.98 3.79 -0.13
CA TYR A 120 -3.99 5.19 0.30
C TYR A 120 -3.42 6.10 -0.79
N LYS A 121 -2.33 5.69 -1.46
CA LYS A 121 -1.75 6.45 -2.58
C LYS A 121 -2.76 6.63 -3.70
N LEU A 122 -3.54 5.58 -3.95
CA LEU A 122 -4.61 5.54 -4.94
C LEU A 122 -5.77 6.46 -4.58
N ALA A 123 -6.22 6.44 -3.32
CA ALA A 123 -7.31 7.29 -2.84
C ALA A 123 -6.94 8.79 -2.86
N ILE A 124 -5.69 9.12 -2.54
CA ILE A 124 -5.18 10.51 -2.55
C ILE A 124 -5.06 11.05 -3.98
N ALA A 125 -4.81 10.18 -4.97
CA ALA A 125 -4.65 10.57 -6.38
C ALA A 125 -5.95 11.07 -7.06
N GLN A 126 -7.08 11.14 -6.34
CA GLN A 126 -8.38 11.67 -6.80
C GLN A 126 -8.94 11.06 -8.10
N ASP A 127 -8.63 9.79 -8.36
CA ASP A 127 -9.27 9.03 -9.43
C ASP A 127 -10.39 8.15 -8.82
N ASN A 128 -11.61 8.19 -9.37
CA ASN A 128 -12.76 7.40 -8.94
C ASN A 128 -12.54 5.89 -9.19
N ILE A 129 -11.75 5.22 -8.35
CA ILE A 129 -11.16 3.91 -8.64
C ILE A 129 -11.98 2.72 -8.15
N THR A 130 -12.95 2.94 -7.24
CA THR A 130 -13.93 1.88 -6.93
C THR A 130 -14.73 1.44 -8.15
N ASN A 131 -14.79 2.26 -9.21
CA ASN A 131 -15.38 1.89 -10.50
C ASN A 131 -14.38 1.32 -11.53
N SER A 132 -13.07 1.43 -11.31
CA SER A 132 -12.07 1.01 -12.32
C SER A 132 -11.58 -0.43 -12.12
N LEU A 133 -11.63 -0.93 -10.88
CA LEU A 133 -11.35 -2.31 -10.54
C LEU A 133 -12.63 -3.14 -10.68
N ASN A 134 -12.69 -4.00 -11.69
CA ASN A 134 -13.81 -4.92 -11.92
C ASN A 134 -13.78 -6.14 -10.97
N CYS A 135 -13.12 -6.05 -9.81
CA CYS A 135 -12.83 -7.16 -8.92
C CYS A 135 -13.06 -6.81 -7.45
N ARG A 136 -13.27 -7.81 -6.60
CA ARG A 136 -13.37 -7.59 -5.15
C ARG A 136 -12.00 -7.23 -4.58
N VAL A 137 -11.92 -6.17 -3.78
CA VAL A 137 -10.66 -5.73 -3.16
C VAL A 137 -10.72 -6.03 -1.66
N LEU A 138 -9.70 -6.73 -1.14
CA LEU A 138 -9.57 -7.10 0.26
C LEU A 138 -8.32 -6.45 0.85
N ALA A 139 -8.51 -5.58 1.84
CA ALA A 139 -7.43 -4.90 2.55
C ALA A 139 -7.21 -5.55 3.92
N ILE A 140 -6.06 -6.22 4.10
CA ILE A 140 -5.75 -6.94 5.33
C ILE A 140 -4.86 -6.08 6.21
N LYS A 141 -5.35 -5.75 7.40
CA LYS A 141 -4.58 -5.04 8.42
C LYS A 141 -3.86 -6.04 9.32
N GLN A 142 -2.65 -5.72 9.74
CA GLN A 142 -1.96 -6.52 10.74
C GLN A 142 -2.65 -6.34 12.11
N PRO A 143 -2.95 -7.43 12.84
CA PRO A 143 -3.48 -7.32 14.19
C PRO A 143 -2.47 -6.58 15.07
N LYS A 144 -2.92 -5.51 15.73
CA LYS A 144 -2.10 -4.83 16.73
C LYS A 144 -2.05 -5.73 17.95
N LEU A 145 -0.90 -6.35 18.22
CA LEU A 145 -0.66 -6.95 19.52
C LEU A 145 -0.89 -5.85 20.59
N PRO A 146 -1.63 -6.14 21.67
CA PRO A 146 -1.78 -5.18 22.76
C PRO A 146 -0.38 -4.84 23.26
N GLN A 147 0.02 -3.58 23.11
CA GLN A 147 1.24 -3.06 23.71
C GLN A 147 1.08 -3.20 25.21
N LEU A 148 1.69 -4.23 25.79
CA LEU A 148 1.81 -4.39 27.22
C LEU A 148 2.62 -3.19 27.72
N ARG A 149 1.93 -2.15 28.22
CA ARG A 149 2.59 -1.08 28.97
C ARG A 149 3.34 -1.76 30.11
N ALA A 150 4.66 -1.62 30.10
CA ALA A 150 5.53 -2.11 31.16
C ALA A 150 5.06 -1.59 32.52
N LYS A 151 4.42 -2.44 33.30
CA LYS A 151 4.32 -2.37 34.76
C LYS A 151 4.48 -3.78 35.31
N THR A 152 5.70 -4.02 35.76
CA THR A 152 6.11 -4.88 36.88
C THR A 152 5.25 -6.10 37.27
N ARG A 153 5.91 -7.26 37.16
CA ARG A 153 5.89 -8.44 38.07
C ARG A 153 4.84 -9.55 37.86
N GLU A 154 5.40 -10.73 37.53
CA GLU A 154 4.99 -12.12 37.83
C GLU A 154 3.64 -12.66 37.33
N MET A 155 3.68 -13.52 36.31
CA MET A 155 3.43 -14.98 36.38
C MET A 155 3.11 -15.51 34.97
N VAL A 156 3.86 -16.52 34.51
CA VAL A 156 3.50 -17.37 33.35
C VAL A 156 2.57 -18.46 33.90
N PRO A 157 1.45 -18.81 33.24
CA PRO A 157 1.51 -19.94 32.31
C PRO A 157 0.60 -19.87 31.08
N ALA A 158 0.90 -20.83 30.18
CA ALA A 158 0.03 -21.45 29.19
C ALA A 158 -0.17 -20.74 27.83
N LEU A 159 0.65 -21.24 26.90
CA LEU A 159 0.30 -21.59 25.53
C LEU A 159 -1.22 -21.83 25.34
N ASP A 160 -1.87 -20.99 24.53
CA ASP A 160 -2.99 -21.44 23.71
C ASP A 160 -3.03 -20.66 22.39
N SER A 161 -2.79 -21.45 21.35
CA SER A 161 -3.02 -21.16 19.95
C SER A 161 -4.49 -20.83 19.71
N SER A 162 -4.84 -19.55 19.78
CA SER A 162 -6.05 -19.04 19.13
C SER A 162 -5.65 -17.90 18.21
N THR A 163 -5.61 -18.21 16.91
CA THR A 163 -5.55 -17.24 15.82
C THR A 163 -6.85 -16.45 15.80
N ASN A 164 -7.10 -15.64 16.81
CA ASN A 164 -8.17 -14.67 16.79
C ASN A 164 -7.66 -13.46 16.01
N MET A 165 -7.66 -13.62 14.69
CA MET A 165 -7.39 -12.54 13.77
C MET A 165 -8.68 -11.72 13.70
N ASP A 166 -8.86 -10.77 14.63
CA ASP A 166 -10.00 -9.85 14.59
C ASP A 166 -9.94 -9.02 13.29
N PHE A 167 -10.86 -9.30 12.36
CA PHE A 167 -10.92 -8.65 11.05
C PHE A 167 -11.97 -7.54 11.02
N SER A 168 -11.55 -6.35 10.61
CA SER A 168 -12.43 -5.46 9.86
C SER A 168 -12.38 -5.90 8.39
N GLN A 169 -13.29 -6.77 7.98
CA GLN A 169 -13.57 -6.96 6.56
C GLN A 169 -14.11 -5.62 6.05
N ILE A 170 -13.25 -4.79 5.48
CA ILE A 170 -13.70 -3.63 4.71
C ILE A 170 -14.13 -4.21 3.37
N GLU A 171 -15.37 -4.70 3.33
CA GLU A 171 -16.08 -4.77 2.07
C GLU A 171 -16.17 -3.32 1.58
N ILE A 172 -15.48 -2.99 0.49
CA ILE A 172 -15.48 -1.63 -0.09
C ILE A 172 -16.84 -1.41 -0.77
N SER A 173 -17.91 -1.49 0.01
CA SER A 173 -19.19 -0.86 -0.29
C SER A 173 -19.02 0.61 0.07
N GLY A 174 -18.34 1.35 -0.82
CA GLY A 174 -18.09 2.79 -0.67
C GLY A 174 -17.08 3.12 0.43
N LEU A 175 -15.85 3.48 0.04
CA LEU A 175 -14.97 4.25 0.91
C LEU A 175 -15.66 5.59 1.23
N GLN A 176 -16.52 5.61 2.24
CA GLN A 176 -17.02 6.87 2.79
C GLN A 176 -15.87 7.52 3.55
N VAL A 177 -15.45 8.68 3.03
CA VAL A 177 -14.59 9.62 3.73
C VAL A 177 -15.23 9.89 5.10
N PRO A 178 -14.50 9.83 6.22
CA PRO A 178 -15.05 10.24 7.50
C PRO A 178 -15.63 11.64 7.36
N ASP A 179 -16.89 11.86 7.75
CA ASP A 179 -17.49 13.19 7.75
C ASP A 179 -16.66 14.11 8.65
N ILE A 180 -15.77 14.88 8.03
CA ILE A 180 -15.05 15.96 8.70
C ILE A 180 -16.12 17.01 8.98
N PRO A 181 -16.45 17.29 10.25
CA PRO A 181 -17.41 18.35 10.56
C PRO A 181 -16.87 19.65 9.95
N THR A 182 -17.72 20.31 9.18
CA THR A 182 -17.38 21.60 8.59
C THR A 182 -16.87 22.55 9.69
N PRO A 183 -15.72 23.20 9.50
CA PRO A 183 -15.22 24.13 10.49
C PRO A 183 -16.26 25.25 10.68
N LYS A 184 -16.68 25.46 11.93
CA LYS A 184 -17.72 26.42 12.35
C LYS A 184 -17.38 27.90 12.07
N ILE A 185 -16.24 28.17 11.44
CA ILE A 185 -15.76 29.51 11.18
C ILE A 185 -15.53 29.62 9.67
N PRO A 186 -16.37 30.39 8.95
CA PRO A 186 -16.09 30.71 7.56
C PRO A 186 -14.90 31.66 7.53
N TYR A 187 -13.69 31.15 7.36
CA TYR A 187 -12.59 31.99 6.92
C TYR A 187 -12.94 32.50 5.52
N ARG A 188 -13.24 33.79 5.41
CA ARG A 188 -13.26 34.49 4.12
C ARG A 188 -11.86 34.42 3.57
N ILE A 189 -11.60 33.45 2.71
CA ILE A 189 -10.47 33.49 1.78
C ILE A 189 -10.64 34.79 1.01
N CYS A 190 -9.72 35.73 1.21
CA CYS A 190 -9.76 37.06 0.60
C CYS A 190 -9.97 36.92 -0.92
N PRO A 191 -11.03 37.52 -1.50
CA PRO A 191 -11.40 37.25 -2.89
C PRO A 191 -10.59 38.04 -3.92
N SER A 192 -9.37 38.50 -3.60
CA SER A 192 -8.51 39.12 -4.62
C SER A 192 -7.02 38.84 -4.39
N PRO A 193 -6.26 38.44 -5.42
CA PRO A 193 -4.80 38.26 -5.32
C PRO A 193 -4.06 39.60 -5.08
N SER A 194 -4.74 40.73 -5.30
CA SER A 194 -4.20 42.09 -5.26
C SER A 194 -4.11 42.68 -3.85
N ALA A 195 -4.78 42.10 -2.86
CA ALA A 195 -4.82 42.62 -1.48
C ALA A 195 -3.57 42.27 -0.65
N ILE A 196 -2.67 41.43 -1.17
CA ILE A 196 -1.40 41.13 -0.52
C ILE A 196 -0.42 42.25 -0.84
N ILE A 197 -0.56 43.37 -0.10
CA ILE A 197 0.42 44.45 -0.11
C ILE A 197 1.69 43.94 0.56
N TRP A 198 2.60 43.37 -0.23
CA TRP A 198 3.98 43.16 0.19
C TRP A 198 4.63 44.53 0.40
N ARG A 199 4.68 44.99 1.66
CA ARG A 199 5.55 46.10 2.04
C ARG A 199 6.99 45.63 1.91
N SER A 200 7.58 45.81 0.72
CA SER A 200 9.02 45.66 0.53
C SER A 200 9.73 46.78 1.30
N ARG A 201 10.26 46.45 2.48
CA ARG A 201 11.21 47.34 3.16
C ARG A 201 12.48 47.38 2.30
N ARG A 202 12.71 48.50 1.60
CA ARG A 202 13.99 48.80 0.96
C ARG A 202 15.09 48.76 2.02
N SER A 203 15.98 47.76 1.93
CA SER A 203 17.21 47.74 2.68
C SER A 203 18.09 48.91 2.22
N ARG A 204 18.35 49.84 3.15
CA ARG A 204 19.16 51.04 2.93
C ARG A 204 20.61 50.60 2.81
N LYS A 205 21.11 50.43 1.58
CA LYS A 205 22.53 50.15 1.32
C LYS A 205 23.35 51.37 1.74
N LYS A 206 24.04 51.31 2.89
CA LYS A 206 25.07 52.29 3.28
C LYS A 206 26.16 52.25 2.20
N ARG A 207 26.28 53.33 1.42
CA ARG A 207 27.47 53.57 0.58
C ARG A 207 28.65 53.80 1.52
N SER A 208 29.62 52.91 1.46
CA SER A 208 31.00 53.17 1.88
C SER A 208 31.61 54.16 0.90
N TYR A 209 32.07 55.32 1.40
CA TYR A 209 33.09 56.11 0.71
C TYR A 209 34.35 56.03 1.56
N SER A 210 35.38 55.40 0.98
CA SER A 210 36.77 55.52 1.36
C SER A 210 37.39 56.71 0.63
N ASN A 211 38.29 57.39 1.35
CA ASN A 211 39.03 58.62 1.02
C ASN A 211 39.68 58.69 -0.37
N GLY A 212 39.86 59.93 -0.85
CA GLY A 212 40.83 60.28 -1.89
C GLY A 212 40.93 61.78 -2.12
N ALA A 213 42.10 62.34 -1.75
CA ALA A 213 42.65 63.70 -1.93
C ALA A 213 42.12 64.81 -1.01
#